data_AF-A0A813L981-F1
#
_entry.id   AF-A0A813L981-F1
#
_cell.length_a   1.000
_cell.length_b   1.000
_cell.length_c   1.000
_cell.angle_alpha   90.00
_cell.angle_beta   90.00
_cell.angle_gamma   90.00
#
_symmetry.space_group_name_H-M   'P 1'
#
loop_
_entity.id
_entity.type
_entity.pdbx_description
1 polymer ?
#
loop_
_entity_poly.entity_id
_entity_poly.type
_entity_poly.pdbx_seq_one_letter_code
_entity_poly.pdbx_strand_id
1 'polypeptide(L)'
;VLGLLPVVPLAAPGPYNRCDGSTSKVGKDFWDQLRQTLQLDTEGRNFGQSLDPRSDTLETFREVMVAEVLPDLDNALQDCAFGVISLILMTLSMTDYEEGIDRARELQALADRLYFQFYELLEDSDWPLEISNFEAYRLLLGRERNSCSGSKLKVFIYNTSREFSNHRLRTGVGMMGAASQIHAYLESGSCLTDDPDLADLFFVPAYHGVQYNDFLEVKTHEPDVEKRFPYLARHRGMDHFFVVSANLPSWETLHPLRHVMQLTVESYQVNDNVPRWYSPWKDVMIPGYIDRWRIKSMRSYNKPTSERGFLLVFHGNHPGTHKLYVTHKAKVRTAILDAFTGIPDCSVGAHVPDFFDRMGRSHFCLVPRGSSAWTIHLYESFFFGCVPVILSDFLEVPFQRAVDWPALSIKWPEDRVGPELLEHLRAIPLERIAEMKRRLEEAACYFDFHRGWGVRKPEDPVGWMSWSPDAVALGEDCDYLSHGDASSADSCRGSCDKDPHGCNLVNFLQPGSPQSPSGEDEKVASCVLRLCRDPAQPALTGGAAGWQVWSKVSDEALGCSPYAAIFEELEARRLHRPVSHGPLWN
;
A
#
# COMPACT_ATOMS: atom_id res chain seq x y z
N VAL A 1 16.84 17.94 19.47
CA VAL A 1 16.21 18.09 20.81
C VAL A 1 15.89 16.75 21.42
N LEU A 2 15.38 15.77 20.67
CA LEU A 2 15.29 14.37 21.12
C LEU A 2 16.66 13.65 20.98
N GLY A 3 17.62 14.03 21.81
CA GLY A 3 18.69 13.08 22.20
C GLY A 3 18.06 11.97 23.06
N LEU A 4 18.71 10.80 23.14
CA LEU A 4 18.30 9.61 23.89
C LEU A 4 17.24 9.91 24.97
N LEU A 5 15.95 9.69 24.63
CA LEU A 5 14.90 9.70 25.64
C LEU A 5 15.31 8.69 26.71
N PRO A 6 15.26 9.05 28.01
CA PRO A 6 15.57 8.10 29.05
C PRO A 6 14.66 6.89 28.88
N VAL A 7 15.21 5.69 29.07
CA VAL A 7 14.39 4.48 29.24
C VAL A 7 13.50 4.75 30.44
N VAL A 8 12.23 5.09 30.20
CA VAL A 8 11.24 5.26 31.26
C VAL A 8 11.16 3.90 31.94
N PRO A 9 11.58 3.77 33.22
CA PRO A 9 11.53 2.48 33.88
C PRO A 9 10.08 2.02 33.91
N LEU A 10 9.84 0.73 33.65
CA LEU A 10 8.57 0.07 33.97
C LEU A 10 8.45 -0.01 35.50
N ALA A 11 8.12 1.14 36.09
CA ALA A 11 8.13 1.39 37.52
C ALA A 11 6.85 0.83 38.16
N ALA A 12 6.85 -0.49 38.37
CA ALA A 12 5.81 -1.26 39.05
C ALA A 12 4.43 -1.28 38.34
N PRO A 13 3.49 -2.14 38.79
CA PRO A 13 2.12 -2.15 38.29
C PRO A 13 1.38 -0.89 38.77
N GLY A 14 1.54 0.20 38.02
CA GLY A 14 0.82 1.45 38.17
C GLY A 14 -0.34 1.57 37.17
N PRO A 15 -1.24 2.55 37.35
CA PRO A 15 -2.46 2.66 36.54
C PRO A 15 -2.19 3.45 35.25
N TYR A 16 -1.32 2.89 34.41
CA TYR A 16 -1.08 3.35 33.04
C TYR A 16 -2.35 3.22 32.20
N ASN A 17 -2.54 4.12 31.24
CA ASN A 17 -3.67 4.10 30.31
C ASN A 17 -5.07 4.28 30.92
N ARG A 18 -5.16 4.98 32.06
CA ARG A 18 -6.45 5.48 32.58
C ARG A 18 -7.08 6.52 31.67
N CYS A 19 -6.26 7.35 31.02
CA CYS A 19 -6.70 8.39 30.08
C CYS A 19 -7.73 9.33 30.72
N ASP A 20 -7.49 9.72 31.98
CA ASP A 20 -8.40 10.52 32.79
C ASP A 20 -7.92 11.97 32.99
N GLY A 21 -6.73 12.32 32.50
CA GLY A 21 -6.13 13.64 32.68
C GLY A 21 -5.58 13.88 34.08
N SER A 22 -5.41 12.83 34.90
CA SER A 22 -4.94 12.99 36.29
C SER A 22 -3.44 13.30 36.41
N THR A 23 -2.63 12.97 35.40
CA THR A 23 -1.20 13.30 35.36
C THR A 23 -0.79 14.20 34.20
N SER A 24 -1.57 14.26 33.11
CA SER A 24 -1.24 15.03 31.91
C SER A 24 -2.02 16.33 31.78
N LYS A 25 -1.56 17.24 30.92
CA LYS A 25 -2.35 18.45 30.53
C LYS A 25 -3.64 18.12 29.78
N VAL A 26 -3.73 16.95 29.16
CA VAL A 26 -4.83 16.56 28.28
C VAL A 26 -5.96 15.95 29.12
N GLY A 27 -7.13 16.61 29.11
CA GLY A 27 -8.29 16.15 29.85
C GLY A 27 -8.94 14.89 29.27
N LYS A 28 -9.63 14.13 30.14
CA LYS A 28 -10.40 12.93 29.78
C LYS A 28 -11.25 13.09 28.51
N ASP A 29 -11.95 14.21 28.36
CA ASP A 29 -12.86 14.46 27.23
C ASP A 29 -12.14 14.38 25.85
N PHE A 30 -10.87 14.80 25.78
CA PHE A 30 -10.05 14.66 24.57
C PHE A 30 -9.67 13.21 24.31
N TRP A 31 -9.26 12.48 25.36
CA TRP A 31 -8.92 11.06 25.21
C TRP A 31 -10.14 10.21 24.82
N ASP A 32 -11.32 10.52 25.35
CA ASP A 32 -12.59 9.92 24.93
C ASP A 32 -12.89 10.23 23.45
N GLN A 33 -12.71 11.47 23.00
CA GLN A 33 -12.91 11.87 21.60
C GLN A 33 -11.94 11.16 20.64
N LEU A 34 -10.67 11.04 21.01
CA LEU A 34 -9.66 10.29 20.26
C LEU A 34 -10.04 8.80 20.17
N ARG A 35 -10.41 8.19 21.30
CA ARG A 35 -10.87 6.80 21.38
C ARG A 35 -12.10 6.56 20.49
N GLN A 36 -13.09 7.44 20.54
CA GLN A 36 -14.29 7.36 19.70
C GLN A 36 -13.93 7.48 18.21
N THR A 37 -13.01 8.36 17.85
CA THR A 37 -12.59 8.54 16.45
C THR A 37 -11.88 7.29 15.91
N LEU A 38 -11.04 6.64 16.73
CA LEU A 38 -10.42 5.35 16.39
C LEU A 38 -11.46 4.24 16.23
N GLN A 39 -12.46 4.16 17.13
CA GLN A 39 -13.55 3.17 17.01
C GLN A 39 -14.33 3.35 15.71
N LEU A 40 -14.66 4.59 15.35
CA LEU A 40 -15.34 4.91 14.08
C LEU A 40 -14.47 4.60 12.85
N ASP A 41 -13.14 4.72 12.93
CA ASP A 41 -12.23 4.30 11.86
C ASP A 41 -12.25 2.78 11.70
N THR A 42 -12.04 2.03 12.78
CA THR A 42 -12.04 0.56 12.79
C THR A 42 -13.40 -0.01 12.33
N GLU A 43 -14.52 0.54 12.82
CA GLU A 43 -15.87 0.19 12.34
C GLU A 43 -16.04 0.52 10.85
N GLY A 44 -15.66 1.73 10.42
CA GLY A 44 -15.70 2.12 9.01
C GLY A 44 -14.94 1.16 8.11
N ARG A 45 -13.72 0.78 8.51
CA ARG A 45 -12.84 -0.17 7.79
C ARG A 45 -13.45 -1.56 7.69
N ASN A 46 -14.11 -2.05 8.74
CA ASN A 46 -14.86 -3.30 8.69
C ASN A 46 -16.00 -3.29 7.66
N PHE A 47 -16.56 -2.12 7.33
CA PHE A 47 -17.54 -1.92 6.25
C PHE A 47 -16.92 -1.48 4.90
N GLY A 48 -15.59 -1.53 4.76
CA GLY A 48 -14.89 -1.14 3.54
C GLY A 48 -14.85 0.37 3.29
N GLN A 49 -15.10 1.18 4.32
CA GLN A 49 -14.97 2.64 4.30
C GLN A 49 -13.64 3.03 4.98
N SER A 50 -13.08 4.17 4.62
CA SER A 50 -11.94 4.77 5.34
C SER A 50 -12.45 6.03 6.02
N LEU A 51 -12.04 6.32 7.26
CA LEU A 51 -12.04 7.72 7.65
C LEU A 51 -11.05 8.47 6.78
N ASP A 52 -11.45 9.68 6.40
CA ASP A 52 -10.73 10.51 5.46
C ASP A 52 -9.70 11.34 6.23
N PRO A 53 -8.42 11.43 5.80
CA PRO A 53 -7.43 12.35 6.39
C PRO A 53 -7.73 13.83 6.08
N ARG A 54 -9.01 14.20 6.04
CA ARG A 54 -9.61 15.53 5.84
C ARG A 54 -10.73 15.82 6.84
N SER A 55 -10.91 15.00 7.88
CA SER A 55 -11.87 15.28 8.95
C SER A 55 -11.34 16.39 9.85
N ASP A 56 -12.16 17.43 10.09
CA ASP A 56 -11.84 18.63 10.90
C ASP A 56 -11.27 18.33 12.31
N THR A 57 -11.42 17.10 12.81
CA THR A 57 -10.86 16.62 14.07
C THR A 57 -9.34 16.41 14.04
N LEU A 58 -8.75 16.14 12.87
CA LEU A 58 -7.31 15.87 12.75
C LEU A 58 -6.49 17.13 13.01
N GLU A 59 -6.97 18.29 12.54
CA GLU A 59 -6.40 19.61 12.85
C GLU A 59 -6.35 19.82 14.38
N THR A 60 -7.46 19.61 15.09
CA THR A 60 -7.52 19.72 16.56
C THR A 60 -6.59 18.73 17.25
N PHE A 61 -6.55 17.47 16.80
CA PHE A 61 -5.64 16.46 17.33
C PHE A 61 -4.17 16.84 17.12
N ARG A 62 -3.85 17.41 15.96
CA ARG A 62 -2.51 17.86 15.60
C ARG A 62 -2.07 19.08 16.40
N GLU A 63 -2.98 20.01 16.72
CA GLU A 63 -2.75 21.14 17.61
C GLU A 63 -2.44 20.67 19.05
N VAL A 64 -3.32 19.84 19.64
CA VAL A 64 -3.13 19.31 21.01
C VAL A 64 -1.86 18.46 21.13
N MET A 65 -1.51 17.68 20.10
CA MET A 65 -0.26 16.91 20.10
C MET A 65 0.98 17.81 20.29
N VAL A 66 1.05 18.96 19.60
CA VAL A 66 2.22 19.84 19.66
C VAL A 66 2.16 20.83 20.83
N ALA A 67 0.98 21.31 21.21
CA ALA A 67 0.83 22.27 22.30
C ALA A 67 0.92 21.62 23.70
N GLU A 68 0.39 20.40 23.85
CA GLU A 68 0.17 19.78 25.16
C GLU A 68 0.92 18.46 25.33
N VAL A 69 0.78 17.51 24.41
CA VAL A 69 1.32 16.15 24.57
C VAL A 69 2.84 16.08 24.42
N LEU A 70 3.40 16.50 23.28
CA LEU A 70 4.85 16.41 23.04
C LEU A 70 5.69 17.25 24.03
N PRO A 71 5.26 18.43 24.51
CA PRO A 71 5.96 19.17 25.56
C PRO A 71 5.80 18.60 26.99
N ASP A 72 4.90 17.63 27.20
CA ASP A 72 4.56 17.04 28.51
C ASP A 72 4.60 15.50 28.46
N LEU A 73 5.46 14.94 27.59
CA LEU A 73 5.37 13.56 27.12
C LEU A 73 5.39 12.52 28.25
N ASP A 74 6.26 12.67 29.25
CA ASP A 74 6.36 11.71 30.35
C ASP A 74 5.06 11.62 31.17
N ASN A 75 4.41 12.76 31.40
CA ASN A 75 3.13 12.88 32.11
C ASN A 75 1.96 12.34 31.26
N ALA A 76 1.98 12.60 29.95
CA ALA A 76 1.01 12.07 28.98
C ALA A 76 1.12 10.55 28.82
N LEU A 77 2.32 9.97 28.88
CA LEU A 77 2.52 8.52 28.85
C LEU A 77 2.08 7.83 30.14
N GLN A 78 2.26 8.47 31.30
CA GLN A 78 1.72 7.97 32.58
C GLN A 78 0.18 7.96 32.60
N ASP A 79 -0.46 8.94 31.93
CA ASP A 79 -1.92 9.04 31.82
C ASP A 79 -2.48 8.05 30.78
N CYS A 80 -1.99 8.13 29.54
CA CYS A 80 -2.62 7.54 28.37
C CYS A 80 -1.62 7.09 27.29
N ALA A 81 -0.74 6.13 27.61
CA ALA A 81 0.30 5.63 26.69
C ALA A 81 -0.23 5.27 25.29
N PHE A 82 -1.33 4.51 25.18
CA PHE A 82 -1.89 4.13 23.88
C PHE A 82 -2.64 5.28 23.19
N GLY A 83 -3.20 6.23 23.96
CA GLY A 83 -3.72 7.49 23.42
C GLY A 83 -2.61 8.34 22.79
N VAL A 84 -1.46 8.48 23.44
CA VAL A 84 -0.29 9.17 22.88
C VAL A 84 0.20 8.50 21.61
N ILE A 85 0.34 7.16 21.59
CA ILE A 85 0.75 6.40 20.39
C ILE A 85 -0.26 6.63 19.25
N SER A 86 -1.56 6.49 19.54
CA SER A 86 -2.62 6.68 18.55
C SER A 86 -2.64 8.10 17.98
N LEU A 87 -2.51 9.12 18.85
CA LEU A 87 -2.49 10.53 18.47
C LEU A 87 -1.33 10.85 17.53
N ILE A 88 -0.14 10.30 17.82
CA ILE A 88 1.02 10.43 16.95
C ILE A 88 0.71 9.81 15.59
N LEU A 89 0.29 8.54 15.55
CA LEU A 89 0.04 7.80 14.29
C LEU A 89 -1.03 8.46 13.41
N MET A 90 -2.15 8.92 14.01
CA MET A 90 -3.23 9.60 13.28
C MET A 90 -2.78 10.93 12.66
N THR A 91 -1.92 11.68 13.33
CA THR A 91 -1.50 13.03 12.90
C THR A 91 -0.25 13.05 12.00
N LEU A 92 0.35 11.88 11.70
CA LEU A 92 1.52 11.77 10.82
C LEU A 92 1.30 12.39 9.44
N SER A 93 0.12 12.23 8.84
CA SER A 93 -0.19 12.76 7.50
C SER A 93 -0.26 14.29 7.45
N MET A 94 -0.65 14.92 8.56
CA MET A 94 -0.58 16.37 8.75
C MET A 94 0.84 16.84 9.03
N THR A 95 1.59 16.09 9.85
CA THR A 95 3.01 16.38 10.13
C THR A 95 3.85 16.35 8.84
N ASP A 96 3.63 15.36 7.97
CA ASP A 96 4.25 15.28 6.64
C ASP A 96 3.91 16.50 5.76
N TYR A 97 2.66 16.98 5.83
CA TYR A 97 2.24 18.17 5.09
C TYR A 97 2.89 19.47 5.59
N GLU A 98 2.81 19.74 6.90
CA GLU A 98 3.22 21.01 7.50
C GLU A 98 4.73 21.09 7.73
N GLU A 99 5.26 20.10 8.46
CA GLU A 99 6.65 20.08 8.93
C GLU A 99 7.57 19.34 7.94
N GLY A 100 7.03 18.36 7.20
CA GLY A 100 7.72 17.58 6.18
C GLY A 100 7.99 16.13 6.59
N ILE A 101 8.28 15.28 5.59
CA ILE A 101 8.45 13.83 5.75
C ILE A 101 9.46 13.41 6.84
N ASP A 102 10.54 14.17 7.05
CA ASP A 102 11.55 13.86 8.07
C ASP A 102 11.02 14.02 9.49
N ARG A 103 10.12 14.99 9.71
CA ARG A 103 9.46 15.14 11.01
C ARG A 103 8.46 14.01 11.25
N ALA A 104 7.72 13.60 10.22
CA ALA A 104 6.87 12.42 10.29
C ALA A 104 7.68 11.14 10.56
N ARG A 105 8.90 11.01 9.99
CA ARG A 105 9.83 9.91 10.29
C ARG A 105 10.25 9.88 11.77
N GLU A 106 10.56 11.04 12.37
CA GLU A 106 10.88 11.15 13.80
C GLU A 106 9.71 10.70 14.68
N LEU A 107 8.50 11.20 14.39
CA LEU A 107 7.30 10.89 15.15
C LEU A 107 6.87 9.41 15.02
N GLN A 108 6.91 8.83 13.81
CA GLN A 108 6.66 7.39 13.64
C GLN A 108 7.65 6.56 14.46
N ALA A 109 8.94 6.91 14.49
CA ALA A 109 9.91 6.17 15.30
C ALA A 109 9.71 6.37 16.82
N LEU A 110 9.08 7.47 17.25
CA LEU A 110 8.63 7.62 18.62
C LEU A 110 7.46 6.67 18.90
N ALA A 111 6.43 6.67 18.05
CA ALA A 111 5.29 5.75 18.17
C ALA A 111 5.72 4.28 18.16
N ASP A 112 6.60 3.87 17.24
CA ASP A 112 7.14 2.50 17.12
C ASP A 112 7.84 2.03 18.40
N ARG A 113 8.63 2.90 19.04
CA ARG A 113 9.33 2.59 20.30
C ARG A 113 8.38 2.53 21.49
N LEU A 114 7.44 3.48 21.58
CA LEU A 114 6.44 3.51 22.65
C LEU A 114 5.52 2.29 22.54
N TYR A 115 5.06 1.95 21.34
CA TYR A 115 4.26 0.76 21.09
C TYR A 115 5.01 -0.50 21.52
N PHE A 116 6.29 -0.66 21.15
CA PHE A 116 7.10 -1.77 21.62
C PHE A 116 7.26 -1.81 23.15
N GLN A 117 7.50 -0.66 23.78
CA GLN A 117 7.67 -0.53 25.23
C GLN A 117 6.41 -0.93 26.02
N PHE A 118 5.22 -0.59 25.50
CA PHE A 118 3.95 -0.85 26.18
C PHE A 118 3.19 -2.05 25.62
N TYR A 119 3.71 -2.77 24.61
CA TYR A 119 3.00 -3.81 23.85
C TYR A 119 2.28 -4.85 24.73
N GLU A 120 2.97 -5.36 25.76
CA GLU A 120 2.43 -6.38 26.68
C GLU A 120 1.21 -5.90 27.48
N LEU A 121 1.00 -4.59 27.60
CA LEU A 121 -0.16 -3.99 28.27
C LEU A 121 -1.32 -3.67 27.32
N LEU A 122 -1.18 -3.91 26.01
CA LEU A 122 -2.18 -3.50 25.01
C LEU A 122 -3.50 -4.25 25.20
N GLU A 123 -3.45 -5.57 25.40
CA GLU A 123 -4.64 -6.41 25.62
C GLU A 123 -5.39 -6.02 26.90
N ASP A 124 -4.68 -5.76 28.00
CA ASP A 124 -5.25 -5.33 29.29
C ASP A 124 -5.86 -3.91 29.26
N SER A 125 -5.54 -3.11 28.22
CA SER A 125 -5.88 -1.68 28.17
C SER A 125 -7.26 -1.34 27.61
N ASP A 126 -7.91 -2.28 26.90
CA ASP A 126 -9.13 -2.07 26.11
C ASP A 126 -9.07 -0.84 25.16
N TRP A 127 -7.86 -0.47 24.72
CA TRP A 127 -7.66 0.67 23.83
C TRP A 127 -7.74 0.24 22.34
N PRO A 128 -8.56 0.89 21.51
CA PRO A 128 -8.84 0.49 20.12
C PRO A 128 -7.72 0.88 19.14
N LEU A 129 -6.46 0.51 19.43
CA LEU A 129 -5.30 0.75 18.57
C LEU A 129 -5.01 -0.49 17.70
N GLU A 130 -5.52 -0.47 16.48
CA GLU A 130 -5.10 -1.42 15.45
C GLU A 130 -3.91 -0.84 14.66
N ILE A 131 -2.69 -1.29 14.95
CA ILE A 131 -1.47 -0.78 14.30
C ILE A 131 -1.35 -1.16 12.81
N SER A 132 -2.00 -2.24 12.36
CA SER A 132 -2.09 -2.65 10.94
C SER A 132 -2.62 -1.52 10.04
N ASN A 133 -3.45 -0.63 10.58
CA ASN A 133 -4.02 0.51 9.87
C ASN A 133 -2.99 1.58 9.46
N PHE A 134 -1.78 1.54 10.02
CA PHE A 134 -0.70 2.53 9.77
C PHE A 134 0.54 1.94 9.05
N GLU A 135 0.54 0.65 8.73
CA GLU A 135 1.70 -0.02 8.09
C GLU A 135 2.09 0.59 6.74
N ALA A 136 1.11 1.12 6.00
CA ALA A 136 1.35 1.87 4.76
C ALA A 136 2.25 3.10 5.01
N TYR A 137 2.09 3.80 6.14
CA TYR A 137 2.93 4.95 6.47
C TYR A 137 4.37 4.53 6.77
N ARG A 138 4.60 3.37 7.42
CA ARG A 138 5.95 2.85 7.65
C ARG A 138 6.73 2.67 6.34
N LEU A 139 6.07 2.13 5.31
CA LEU A 139 6.65 2.00 3.96
C LEU A 139 6.94 3.36 3.32
N LEU A 140 5.95 4.25 3.30
CA LEU A 140 6.04 5.58 2.69
C LEU A 140 7.11 6.48 3.35
N LEU A 141 7.34 6.29 4.65
CA LEU A 141 8.40 6.95 5.42
C LEU A 141 9.80 6.38 5.13
N GLY A 142 9.94 5.38 4.28
CA GLY A 142 11.24 4.81 3.87
C GLY A 142 11.93 4.05 5.00
N ARG A 143 11.17 3.44 5.92
CA ARG A 143 11.72 2.63 7.02
C ARG A 143 12.18 1.25 6.55
N GLU A 144 11.57 0.69 5.50
CA GLU A 144 11.99 -0.57 4.89
C GLU A 144 12.91 -0.36 3.69
N ARG A 145 13.83 -1.31 3.48
CA ARG A 145 14.73 -1.38 2.32
C ARG A 145 14.23 -2.39 1.31
N ASN A 146 14.71 -2.30 0.07
CA ASN A 146 14.43 -3.30 -0.97
C ASN A 146 15.60 -3.49 -1.94
N SER A 147 15.62 -4.63 -2.64
CA SER A 147 16.61 -4.96 -3.67
C SER A 147 16.19 -4.57 -5.10
N CYS A 148 15.22 -3.67 -5.28
CA CYS A 148 14.55 -3.37 -6.56
C CYS A 148 14.18 -4.61 -7.38
N SER A 149 13.58 -5.60 -6.71
CA SER A 149 13.24 -6.92 -7.27
C SER A 149 14.40 -7.65 -7.97
N GLY A 150 15.65 -7.38 -7.58
CA GLY A 150 16.86 -7.95 -8.21
C GLY A 150 17.27 -7.30 -9.53
N SER A 151 16.60 -6.22 -9.94
CA SER A 151 16.89 -5.52 -11.20
C SER A 151 18.28 -4.88 -11.19
N LYS A 152 18.93 -4.88 -12.35
CA LYS A 152 20.21 -4.20 -12.59
C LYS A 152 20.06 -2.75 -13.01
N LEU A 153 18.82 -2.30 -13.26
CA LEU A 153 18.57 -0.92 -13.69
C LEU A 153 19.06 0.09 -12.64
N LYS A 154 19.64 1.18 -13.11
CA LYS A 154 19.94 2.35 -12.29
C LYS A 154 18.93 3.48 -12.52
N VAL A 155 18.29 3.93 -11.44
CA VAL A 155 17.24 4.94 -11.47
C VAL A 155 17.75 6.19 -10.76
N PHE A 156 17.80 7.31 -11.48
CA PHE A 156 17.99 8.63 -10.89
C PHE A 156 16.63 9.23 -10.54
N ILE A 157 16.49 9.81 -9.35
CA ILE A 157 15.27 10.51 -8.93
C ILE A 157 15.53 12.01 -8.97
N TYR A 158 14.69 12.78 -9.66
CA TYR A 158 14.79 14.23 -9.60
C TYR A 158 14.40 14.76 -8.21
N ASN A 159 15.22 15.66 -7.67
CA ASN A 159 14.85 16.46 -6.51
C ASN A 159 13.79 17.50 -6.93
N THR A 160 12.53 17.13 -6.78
CA THR A 160 11.35 17.91 -7.15
C THR A 160 10.95 18.99 -6.14
N SER A 161 11.68 19.11 -5.02
CA SER A 161 11.34 19.92 -3.85
C SER A 161 10.03 19.48 -3.17
N ARG A 162 9.59 20.25 -2.16
CA ARG A 162 8.27 20.09 -1.52
C ARG A 162 7.10 20.27 -2.50
N GLU A 163 7.28 20.97 -3.61
CA GLU A 163 6.18 21.38 -4.50
C GLU A 163 5.42 20.19 -5.14
N PHE A 164 6.12 19.23 -5.76
CA PHE A 164 5.46 18.10 -6.44
C PHE A 164 5.36 16.81 -5.59
N SER A 165 6.04 16.78 -4.45
CA SER A 165 6.18 15.57 -3.60
C SER A 165 5.81 15.77 -2.12
N ASN A 166 5.23 16.91 -1.73
CA ASN A 166 4.51 17.06 -0.46
C ASN A 166 3.30 16.12 -0.37
N HIS A 167 2.81 15.92 0.86
CA HIS A 167 1.64 15.10 1.19
C HIS A 167 1.80 13.60 0.90
N ARG A 168 3.03 13.05 0.90
CA ARG A 168 3.28 11.63 0.58
C ARG A 168 2.38 10.68 1.37
N LEU A 169 2.17 10.92 2.66
CA LEU A 169 1.34 10.05 3.50
C LEU A 169 -0.15 10.17 3.12
N ARG A 170 -0.64 11.40 2.91
CA ARG A 170 -2.02 11.67 2.53
C ARG A 170 -2.37 11.21 1.11
N THR A 171 -1.41 11.20 0.19
CA THR A 171 -1.56 10.65 -1.18
C THR A 171 -1.18 9.19 -1.29
N GLY A 172 -0.59 8.60 -0.25
CA GLY A 172 -0.10 7.21 -0.24
C GLY A 172 -1.13 6.14 0.11
N VAL A 173 -2.39 6.55 0.31
CA VAL A 173 -3.55 5.71 0.64
C VAL A 173 -4.61 5.72 -0.45
N GLY A 174 -5.43 4.67 -0.53
CA GLY A 174 -6.53 4.56 -1.49
C GLY A 174 -6.12 4.81 -2.95
N MET A 175 -7.01 5.42 -3.74
CA MET A 175 -6.88 5.47 -5.20
C MET A 175 -5.61 6.18 -5.72
N MET A 176 -5.00 7.02 -4.89
CA MET A 176 -3.80 7.81 -5.23
C MET A 176 -2.49 7.07 -4.96
N GLY A 177 -2.54 6.02 -4.12
CA GLY A 177 -1.39 5.49 -3.39
C GLY A 177 -0.23 4.99 -4.24
N ALA A 178 -0.51 4.44 -5.43
CA ALA A 178 0.51 3.79 -6.26
C ALA A 178 1.72 4.69 -6.58
N ALA A 179 1.50 5.99 -6.79
CA ALA A 179 2.57 6.94 -7.06
C ALA A 179 3.51 7.16 -5.86
N SER A 180 2.94 7.35 -4.67
CA SER A 180 3.72 7.55 -3.45
C SER A 180 4.40 6.26 -2.98
N GLN A 181 3.77 5.10 -3.16
CA GLN A 181 4.36 3.79 -2.87
C GLN A 181 5.55 3.49 -3.80
N ILE A 182 5.40 3.70 -5.11
CA ILE A 182 6.51 3.53 -6.07
C ILE A 182 7.64 4.53 -5.79
N HIS A 183 7.34 5.78 -5.41
CA HIS A 183 8.36 6.73 -5.00
C HIS A 183 9.15 6.24 -3.77
N ALA A 184 8.44 5.83 -2.71
CA ALA A 184 9.09 5.32 -1.49
C ALA A 184 9.90 4.03 -1.75
N TYR A 185 9.45 3.17 -2.65
CA TYR A 185 10.19 1.98 -3.08
C TYR A 185 11.49 2.36 -3.81
N LEU A 186 11.45 3.33 -4.73
CA LEU A 186 12.64 3.76 -5.46
C LEU A 186 13.67 4.47 -4.54
N GLU A 187 13.23 5.34 -3.63
CA GLU A 187 14.12 6.02 -2.66
C GLU A 187 14.84 5.05 -1.71
N SER A 188 14.20 3.92 -1.38
CA SER A 188 14.72 2.94 -0.42
C SER A 188 15.49 1.78 -1.06
N GLY A 189 15.49 1.71 -2.40
CA GLY A 189 15.95 0.57 -3.18
C GLY A 189 17.41 0.62 -3.66
N SER A 190 18.03 -0.54 -3.83
CA SER A 190 19.43 -0.68 -4.29
C SER A 190 19.70 -0.25 -5.75
N CYS A 191 18.66 0.09 -6.50
CA CYS A 191 18.73 0.62 -7.86
C CYS A 191 18.91 2.14 -7.93
N LEU A 192 18.72 2.87 -6.83
CA LEU A 192 18.92 4.31 -6.78
C LEU A 192 20.35 4.70 -7.18
N THR A 193 20.50 5.82 -7.90
CA THR A 193 21.78 6.47 -8.14
C THR A 193 21.64 7.99 -8.12
N ASP A 194 22.61 8.65 -7.47
CA ASP A 194 22.75 10.11 -7.50
C ASP A 194 23.55 10.60 -8.71
N ASP A 195 24.14 9.67 -9.48
CA ASP A 195 24.93 9.97 -10.68
C ASP A 195 24.04 9.83 -11.94
N PRO A 196 23.72 10.94 -12.63
CA PRO A 196 22.88 10.92 -13.83
C PRO A 196 23.56 10.22 -15.02
N ASP A 197 24.88 10.14 -15.08
CA ASP A 197 25.60 9.46 -16.16
C ASP A 197 25.55 7.93 -16.00
N LEU A 198 25.41 7.44 -14.76
CA LEU A 198 25.17 6.02 -14.45
C LEU A 198 23.70 5.61 -14.55
N ALA A 199 22.77 6.58 -14.68
CA ALA A 199 21.35 6.27 -14.75
C ALA A 199 20.92 5.68 -16.10
N ASP A 200 20.12 4.62 -16.01
CA ASP A 200 19.42 3.98 -17.12
C ASP A 200 18.02 4.56 -17.34
N LEU A 201 17.45 5.09 -16.25
CA LEU A 201 16.11 5.66 -16.13
C LEU A 201 16.11 6.87 -15.20
N PHE A 202 15.18 7.79 -15.45
CA PHE A 202 14.95 8.98 -14.65
C PHE A 202 13.51 9.00 -14.14
N PHE A 203 13.32 8.91 -12.82
CA PHE A 203 12.02 9.10 -12.20
C PHE A 203 11.78 10.57 -11.86
N VAL A 204 10.60 11.09 -12.22
CA VAL A 204 10.15 12.43 -11.84
C VAL A 204 9.02 12.30 -10.81
N PRO A 205 9.25 12.60 -9.52
CA PRO A 205 8.21 12.49 -8.50
C PRO A 205 7.04 13.47 -8.68
N ALA A 206 5.84 12.91 -8.82
CA ALA A 206 4.56 13.60 -8.68
C ALA A 206 3.49 12.55 -8.30
N TYR A 207 2.51 12.91 -7.46
CA TYR A 207 1.54 11.93 -6.96
C TYR A 207 0.12 12.05 -7.53
N HIS A 208 -0.27 13.20 -8.08
CA HIS A 208 -1.65 13.39 -8.54
C HIS A 208 -1.84 14.46 -9.61
N GLY A 209 -3.01 14.46 -10.27
CA GLY A 209 -3.35 15.33 -11.39
C GLY A 209 -3.05 16.82 -11.21
N VAL A 210 -3.23 17.38 -10.01
CA VAL A 210 -2.87 18.80 -9.74
C VAL A 210 -1.35 18.96 -9.79
N GLN A 211 -0.57 18.17 -9.05
CA GLN A 211 0.91 18.19 -9.13
C GLN A 211 1.46 17.92 -10.54
N TYR A 212 0.76 17.11 -11.35
CA TYR A 212 1.10 16.95 -12.76
C TYR A 212 0.83 18.20 -13.59
N ASN A 213 -0.30 18.88 -13.35
CA ASN A 213 -0.58 20.17 -13.98
C ASN A 213 0.43 21.22 -13.49
N ASP A 214 0.72 21.31 -12.20
CA ASP A 214 1.70 22.23 -11.62
C ASP A 214 3.09 22.04 -12.24
N PHE A 215 3.55 20.80 -12.43
CA PHE A 215 4.80 20.49 -13.14
C PHE A 215 4.80 21.07 -14.56
N LEU A 216 3.66 21.01 -15.25
CA LEU A 216 3.50 21.48 -16.63
C LEU A 216 3.24 22.99 -16.73
N GLU A 217 2.61 23.59 -15.73
CA GLU A 217 2.39 25.04 -15.59
C GLU A 217 3.71 25.75 -15.26
N VAL A 218 4.49 25.19 -14.33
CA VAL A 218 5.89 25.58 -14.09
C VAL A 218 6.69 25.44 -15.39
N LYS A 219 6.54 24.32 -16.12
CA LYS A 219 7.20 24.10 -17.42
C LYS A 219 6.85 25.14 -18.50
N THR A 220 5.68 25.77 -18.43
CA THR A 220 5.20 26.72 -19.44
C THR A 220 5.46 28.19 -19.07
N HIS A 221 5.70 28.50 -17.79
CA HIS A 221 5.84 29.87 -17.31
C HIS A 221 7.20 30.18 -16.67
N GLU A 222 7.97 29.19 -16.24
CA GLU A 222 9.32 29.40 -15.69
C GLU A 222 10.41 29.18 -16.76
N PRO A 223 11.30 30.17 -17.03
CA PRO A 223 12.41 30.00 -17.97
C PRO A 223 13.52 29.07 -17.44
N ASP A 224 13.48 28.68 -16.16
CA ASP A 224 14.53 27.91 -15.48
C ASP A 224 14.23 26.40 -15.35
N VAL A 225 13.24 25.89 -16.07
CA VAL A 225 12.86 24.47 -16.04
C VAL A 225 14.00 23.56 -16.53
N GLU A 226 14.85 24.04 -17.45
CA GLU A 226 16.07 23.35 -17.85
C GLU A 226 17.14 23.29 -16.73
N LYS A 227 17.10 24.19 -15.74
CA LYS A 227 17.95 24.10 -14.54
C LYS A 227 17.38 23.12 -13.51
N ARG A 228 16.05 23.02 -13.42
CA ARG A 228 15.35 22.13 -12.47
C ARG A 228 15.31 20.68 -12.94
N PHE A 229 15.20 20.45 -14.26
CA PHE A 229 15.16 19.14 -14.89
C PHE A 229 16.22 18.99 -16.00
N PRO A 230 17.53 19.18 -15.71
CA PRO A 230 18.58 19.31 -16.74
C PRO A 230 18.71 18.10 -17.66
N TYR A 231 18.44 16.89 -17.16
CA TYR A 231 18.53 15.67 -17.97
C TYR A 231 17.25 15.35 -18.76
N LEU A 232 16.17 16.15 -18.67
CA LEU A 232 14.87 15.81 -19.29
C LEU A 232 14.94 15.77 -20.83
N ALA A 233 15.88 16.50 -21.43
CA ALA A 233 16.14 16.46 -22.87
C ALA A 233 16.90 15.20 -23.34
N ARG A 234 17.53 14.46 -22.41
CA ARG A 234 18.24 13.20 -22.70
C ARG A 234 17.27 12.21 -23.35
N HIS A 235 17.72 11.52 -24.40
CA HIS A 235 16.92 10.63 -25.26
C HIS A 235 15.49 11.11 -25.56
N ARG A 236 15.27 12.43 -25.70
CA ARG A 236 13.96 13.06 -25.87
C ARG A 236 12.94 12.76 -24.76
N GLY A 237 13.40 12.41 -23.56
CA GLY A 237 12.58 12.01 -22.42
C GLY A 237 12.17 10.53 -22.43
N MET A 238 12.64 9.70 -23.37
CA MET A 238 12.27 8.28 -23.44
C MET A 238 12.83 7.44 -22.28
N ASP A 239 13.88 7.91 -21.61
CA ASP A 239 14.43 7.36 -20.38
C ASP A 239 13.75 7.87 -19.10
N HIS A 240 12.83 8.81 -19.22
CA HIS A 240 12.07 9.37 -18.10
C HIS A 240 10.77 8.61 -17.87
N PHE A 241 10.29 8.63 -16.63
CA PHE A 241 8.94 8.17 -16.32
C PHE A 241 8.25 8.93 -15.17
N PHE A 242 6.92 8.92 -15.24
CA PHE A 242 5.98 9.41 -14.21
C PHE A 242 5.05 8.28 -13.78
N VAL A 243 4.42 8.39 -12.60
CA VAL A 243 3.46 7.40 -12.06
C VAL A 243 2.07 8.01 -11.89
N VAL A 244 1.24 7.95 -12.93
CA VAL A 244 -0.09 8.57 -12.94
C VAL A 244 -1.12 7.63 -12.30
N SER A 245 -1.31 7.77 -11.00
CA SER A 245 -2.21 6.96 -10.16
C SER A 245 -3.68 7.40 -10.18
N ALA A 246 -4.00 8.64 -10.55
CA ALA A 246 -5.37 9.10 -10.81
C ALA A 246 -5.40 10.46 -11.51
N ASN A 247 -6.54 10.79 -12.11
CA ASN A 247 -6.87 12.12 -12.65
C ASN A 247 -5.81 12.61 -13.65
N LEU A 248 -5.76 11.95 -14.80
CA LEU A 248 -4.89 12.29 -15.91
C LEU A 248 -4.94 13.79 -16.28
N PRO A 249 -3.78 14.44 -16.49
CA PRO A 249 -3.70 15.73 -17.17
C PRO A 249 -4.23 15.65 -18.61
N SER A 250 -4.66 16.77 -19.17
CA SER A 250 -5.14 16.82 -20.56
C SER A 250 -4.01 16.55 -21.56
N TRP A 251 -4.37 16.10 -22.77
CA TRP A 251 -3.41 15.83 -23.84
C TRP A 251 -2.65 17.09 -24.29
N GLU A 252 -3.32 18.25 -24.28
CA GLU A 252 -2.71 19.53 -24.66
C GLU A 252 -1.55 19.87 -23.71
N THR A 253 -1.76 19.67 -22.41
CA THR A 253 -0.75 19.87 -21.38
C THR A 253 0.38 18.83 -21.47
N LEU A 254 0.08 17.58 -21.86
CA LEU A 254 1.05 16.47 -21.92
C LEU A 254 1.80 16.29 -23.25
N HIS A 255 1.38 16.90 -24.36
CA HIS A 255 2.10 16.84 -25.63
C HIS A 255 3.61 17.17 -25.50
N PRO A 256 4.04 18.18 -24.70
CA PRO A 256 5.42 18.40 -24.26
C PRO A 256 6.22 17.22 -23.67
N LEU A 257 5.55 16.16 -23.25
CA LEU A 257 6.11 14.97 -22.60
C LEU A 257 5.71 13.67 -23.35
N ARG A 258 5.24 13.76 -24.60
CA ARG A 258 4.72 12.62 -25.41
C ARG A 258 5.64 11.40 -25.52
N HIS A 259 6.95 11.59 -25.30
CA HIS A 259 7.97 10.54 -25.34
C HIS A 259 8.30 9.94 -23.98
N VAL A 260 7.91 10.61 -22.89
CA VAL A 260 8.09 10.13 -21.51
C VAL A 260 7.18 8.93 -21.26
N MET A 261 7.70 7.93 -20.56
CA MET A 261 6.95 6.74 -20.20
C MET A 261 5.99 7.05 -19.04
N GLN A 262 4.77 6.54 -19.11
CA GLN A 262 3.77 6.70 -18.08
C GLN A 262 3.50 5.33 -17.47
N LEU A 263 3.84 5.18 -16.18
CA LEU A 263 3.33 4.10 -15.34
C LEU A 263 1.96 4.56 -14.88
N THR A 264 0.90 3.83 -15.18
CA THR A 264 -0.47 4.36 -14.99
C THR A 264 -1.51 3.31 -14.67
N VAL A 265 -2.54 3.72 -13.93
CA VAL A 265 -3.74 2.91 -13.68
C VAL A 265 -4.87 3.19 -14.67
N GLU A 266 -4.70 4.15 -15.58
CA GLU A 266 -5.69 4.56 -16.58
C GLU A 266 -5.13 4.37 -18.01
N SER A 267 -5.98 4.11 -19.00
CA SER A 267 -5.56 4.01 -20.42
C SER A 267 -6.27 5.03 -21.32
N TYR A 268 -7.32 5.69 -20.81
CA TYR A 268 -8.09 6.72 -21.50
C TYR A 268 -8.73 7.67 -20.47
N GLN A 269 -9.01 8.91 -20.85
CA GLN A 269 -9.94 9.75 -20.09
C GLN A 269 -11.36 9.46 -20.56
N VAL A 270 -12.33 9.42 -19.64
CA VAL A 270 -13.73 9.15 -19.99
C VAL A 270 -14.46 10.43 -20.48
N ASN A 271 -13.85 11.61 -20.31
CA ASN A 271 -14.31 12.87 -20.88
C ASN A 271 -13.58 13.20 -22.19
N ASP A 272 -14.35 13.82 -23.08
CA ASP A 272 -13.94 14.50 -24.30
C ASP A 272 -13.36 13.64 -25.44
N ASN A 273 -13.36 14.23 -26.64
CA ASN A 273 -12.90 13.63 -27.90
C ASN A 273 -11.36 13.52 -27.98
N VAL A 274 -10.72 13.25 -26.85
CA VAL A 274 -9.26 13.20 -26.72
C VAL A 274 -8.76 11.85 -27.24
N PRO A 275 -7.68 11.80 -28.04
CA PRO A 275 -7.07 10.53 -28.45
C PRO A 275 -6.68 9.64 -27.27
N ARG A 276 -6.59 8.31 -27.49
CA ARG A 276 -5.94 7.42 -26.52
C ARG A 276 -4.52 7.92 -26.30
N TRP A 277 -4.24 8.35 -25.09
CA TRP A 277 -2.95 8.91 -24.69
C TRP A 277 -1.95 7.79 -24.32
N TYR A 278 -2.45 6.68 -23.79
CA TYR A 278 -1.67 5.49 -23.44
C TYR A 278 -1.23 4.78 -24.72
N SER A 279 0.08 4.60 -24.87
CA SER A 279 0.67 3.78 -25.92
C SER A 279 1.27 2.52 -25.31
N PRO A 280 0.75 1.31 -25.60
CA PRO A 280 1.29 0.06 -25.06
C PRO A 280 2.74 -0.22 -25.48
N TRP A 281 3.28 0.54 -26.44
CA TRP A 281 4.68 0.50 -26.86
C TRP A 281 5.61 1.28 -25.90
N LYS A 282 5.15 2.37 -25.28
CA LYS A 282 5.97 3.23 -24.38
C LYS A 282 5.55 3.19 -22.91
N ASP A 283 4.26 3.01 -22.65
CA ASP A 283 3.62 3.15 -21.33
C ASP A 283 3.37 1.80 -20.66
N VAL A 284 3.34 1.79 -19.33
CA VAL A 284 3.18 0.59 -18.51
C VAL A 284 1.89 0.71 -17.71
N MET A 285 0.95 -0.20 -17.97
CA MET A 285 -0.28 -0.28 -17.17
C MET A 285 0.04 -0.98 -15.84
N ILE A 286 -0.13 -0.26 -14.73
CA ILE A 286 0.11 -0.69 -13.34
C ILE A 286 -1.24 -0.82 -12.60
N PRO A 287 -1.31 -1.63 -11.53
CA PRO A 287 -2.52 -1.75 -10.72
C PRO A 287 -2.76 -0.51 -9.86
N GLY A 288 -4.03 -0.28 -9.53
CA GLY A 288 -4.44 0.66 -8.49
C GLY A 288 -4.00 0.14 -7.12
N TYR A 289 -3.60 1.06 -6.25
CA TYR A 289 -3.19 0.71 -4.89
C TYR A 289 -4.40 0.33 -4.04
N ILE A 290 -4.20 -0.67 -3.18
CA ILE A 290 -5.14 -1.12 -2.16
C ILE A 290 -4.37 -1.21 -0.84
N ASP A 291 -4.90 -0.59 0.20
CA ASP A 291 -4.31 -0.59 1.53
C ASP A 291 -4.24 -1.99 2.17
N ARG A 292 -3.15 -2.29 2.88
CA ARG A 292 -2.89 -3.58 3.54
C ARG A 292 -4.04 -4.06 4.42
N TRP A 293 -4.60 -3.19 5.25
CA TRP A 293 -5.76 -3.51 6.09
C TRP A 293 -6.92 -4.02 5.23
N ARG A 294 -7.20 -3.37 4.09
CA ARG A 294 -8.27 -3.77 3.17
C ARG A 294 -7.95 -5.10 2.51
N ILE A 295 -6.70 -5.35 2.12
CA ILE A 295 -6.24 -6.66 1.61
C ILE A 295 -6.50 -7.75 2.65
N LYS A 296 -6.11 -7.54 3.92
CA LYS A 296 -6.30 -8.48 5.04
C LYS A 296 -7.79 -8.76 5.28
N SER A 297 -8.62 -7.72 5.34
CA SER A 297 -10.08 -7.85 5.46
C SER A 297 -10.68 -8.63 4.28
N MET A 298 -10.37 -8.28 3.03
CA MET A 298 -10.92 -9.00 1.86
C MET A 298 -10.53 -10.48 1.83
N ARG A 299 -9.28 -10.81 2.20
CA ARG A 299 -8.80 -12.20 2.30
C ARG A 299 -9.57 -13.00 3.36
N SER A 300 -10.05 -12.40 4.46
CA SER A 300 -10.81 -13.13 5.49
C SER A 300 -12.23 -13.53 5.05
N TYR A 301 -12.81 -12.80 4.08
CA TYR A 301 -14.10 -13.13 3.48
C TYR A 301 -14.01 -14.09 2.28
N ASN A 302 -12.83 -14.31 1.71
CA ASN A 302 -12.62 -15.19 0.55
C ASN A 302 -13.02 -16.66 0.87
N LYS A 303 -14.16 -17.11 0.32
CA LYS A 303 -14.65 -18.49 0.53
C LYS A 303 -14.11 -19.48 -0.51
N PRO A 304 -13.96 -20.77 -0.15
CA PRO A 304 -13.77 -21.85 -1.12
C PRO A 304 -14.86 -21.85 -2.20
N THR A 305 -14.53 -22.32 -3.41
CA THR A 305 -15.48 -22.30 -4.54
C THR A 305 -16.80 -23.02 -4.23
N SER A 306 -16.77 -24.08 -3.41
CA SER A 306 -17.94 -24.85 -2.98
C SER A 306 -18.87 -24.13 -1.98
N GLU A 307 -18.41 -23.03 -1.37
CA GLU A 307 -19.17 -22.26 -0.36
C GLU A 307 -19.73 -20.93 -0.92
N ARG A 308 -19.46 -20.65 -2.19
CA ARG A 308 -19.95 -19.44 -2.88
C ARG A 308 -21.41 -19.65 -3.29
N GLY A 309 -22.29 -18.82 -2.73
CA GLY A 309 -23.75 -18.93 -2.90
C GLY A 309 -24.33 -17.95 -3.93
N PHE A 310 -23.54 -16.98 -4.39
CA PHE A 310 -23.93 -16.05 -5.45
C PHE A 310 -23.20 -16.39 -6.75
N LEU A 311 -23.92 -16.34 -7.86
CA LEU A 311 -23.32 -16.39 -9.20
C LEU A 311 -22.50 -15.13 -9.45
N LEU A 312 -23.12 -13.95 -9.29
CA LEU A 312 -22.47 -12.67 -9.57
C LEU A 312 -22.80 -11.57 -8.56
N VAL A 313 -21.92 -10.58 -8.47
CA VAL A 313 -22.06 -9.40 -7.59
C VAL A 313 -21.66 -8.09 -8.26
N PHE A 314 -22.42 -7.03 -7.95
CA PHE A 314 -22.08 -5.63 -8.23
C PHE A 314 -22.79 -4.68 -7.27
N HIS A 315 -22.06 -4.07 -6.34
CA HIS A 315 -22.60 -2.98 -5.52
C HIS A 315 -21.81 -1.70 -5.78
N GLY A 316 -22.50 -0.57 -5.95
CA GLY A 316 -21.83 0.72 -6.15
C GLY A 316 -22.77 1.86 -6.50
N ASN A 317 -22.19 3.01 -6.84
CA ASN A 317 -22.95 4.23 -7.16
C ASN A 317 -23.79 4.07 -8.44
N HIS A 318 -25.08 4.41 -8.33
CA HIS A 318 -26.03 4.41 -9.45
C HIS A 318 -25.63 5.45 -10.51
N PRO A 319 -25.72 5.16 -11.82
CA PRO A 319 -25.30 6.10 -12.86
C PRO A 319 -26.09 7.42 -12.83
N GLY A 320 -27.35 7.40 -12.37
CA GLY A 320 -28.18 8.60 -12.21
C GLY A 320 -27.89 9.45 -10.96
N THR A 321 -27.07 8.99 -10.00
CA THR A 321 -26.78 9.76 -8.76
C THR A 321 -25.40 10.42 -8.77
N HIS A 322 -24.52 10.07 -9.71
CA HIS A 322 -23.17 10.62 -9.78
C HIS A 322 -22.92 11.34 -11.12
N LYS A 323 -22.64 12.64 -11.07
CA LYS A 323 -22.54 13.53 -12.24
C LYS A 323 -21.66 12.96 -13.36
N LEU A 324 -20.50 12.40 -13.01
CA LEU A 324 -19.58 11.83 -13.99
C LEU A 324 -20.22 10.67 -14.79
N TYR A 325 -20.94 9.74 -14.16
CA TYR A 325 -21.54 8.61 -14.89
C TYR A 325 -22.62 9.05 -15.89
N VAL A 326 -23.37 10.11 -15.58
CA VAL A 326 -24.32 10.75 -16.49
C VAL A 326 -23.57 11.38 -17.67
N THR A 327 -22.57 12.24 -17.41
CA THR A 327 -21.76 12.91 -18.43
C THR A 327 -21.09 11.91 -19.39
N HIS A 328 -20.48 10.86 -18.84
CA HIS A 328 -19.73 9.84 -19.57
C HIS A 328 -20.60 8.73 -20.21
N LYS A 329 -21.93 8.82 -20.10
CA LYS A 329 -22.88 7.81 -20.59
C LYS A 329 -22.46 6.38 -20.17
N ALA A 330 -22.21 6.17 -18.88
CA ALA A 330 -21.79 4.89 -18.31
C ALA A 330 -22.95 3.88 -18.23
N LYS A 331 -23.61 3.64 -19.38
CA LYS A 331 -24.85 2.84 -19.53
C LYS A 331 -24.72 1.42 -19.01
N VAL A 332 -23.52 0.85 -19.03
CA VAL A 332 -23.24 -0.51 -18.55
C VAL A 332 -23.66 -0.72 -17.09
N ARG A 333 -23.57 0.32 -16.21
CA ARG A 333 -24.11 0.23 -14.85
C ARG A 333 -25.63 0.14 -14.81
N THR A 334 -26.33 0.86 -15.69
CA THR A 334 -27.79 0.74 -15.81
C THR A 334 -28.16 -0.65 -16.33
N ALA A 335 -27.47 -1.13 -17.37
CA ALA A 335 -27.70 -2.46 -17.94
C ALA A 335 -27.51 -3.60 -16.93
N ILE A 336 -26.49 -3.52 -16.04
CA ILE A 336 -26.31 -4.48 -14.93
C ILE A 336 -27.54 -4.51 -14.01
N LEU A 337 -28.04 -3.34 -13.62
CA LEU A 337 -29.17 -3.23 -12.70
C LEU A 337 -30.48 -3.67 -13.36
N ASP A 338 -30.75 -3.21 -14.59
CA ASP A 338 -31.93 -3.59 -15.36
C ASP A 338 -31.96 -5.10 -15.65
N ALA A 339 -30.81 -5.72 -15.91
CA ALA A 339 -30.72 -7.13 -16.27
C ALA A 339 -30.71 -8.09 -15.08
N PHE A 340 -30.11 -7.72 -13.93
CA PHE A 340 -29.82 -8.68 -12.85
C PHE A 340 -30.52 -8.36 -11.50
N THR A 341 -31.19 -7.21 -11.35
CA THR A 341 -31.92 -6.92 -10.10
C THR A 341 -33.08 -7.90 -9.91
N GLY A 342 -33.11 -8.56 -8.74
CA GLY A 342 -34.17 -9.53 -8.40
C GLY A 342 -33.98 -10.93 -8.99
N ILE A 343 -32.86 -11.21 -9.67
CA ILE A 343 -32.52 -12.56 -10.14
C ILE A 343 -31.79 -13.35 -9.04
N PRO A 344 -32.15 -14.62 -8.79
CA PRO A 344 -31.20 -15.62 -8.32
C PRO A 344 -30.66 -15.40 -6.90
N ASP A 345 -29.39 -15.65 -6.58
CA ASP A 345 -28.15 -15.87 -7.37
C ASP A 345 -27.40 -14.61 -7.89
N CYS A 346 -28.05 -13.45 -8.05
CA CYS A 346 -27.39 -12.20 -8.47
C CYS A 346 -27.49 -11.11 -7.38
N SER A 347 -26.36 -10.68 -6.82
CA SER A 347 -26.32 -9.61 -5.82
C SER A 347 -25.92 -8.28 -6.45
N VAL A 348 -26.89 -7.52 -6.99
CA VAL A 348 -26.63 -6.21 -7.61
C VAL A 348 -27.38 -5.06 -6.93
N GLY A 349 -26.79 -3.87 -6.87
CA GLY A 349 -27.47 -2.68 -6.35
C GLY A 349 -26.57 -1.51 -5.94
N ALA A 350 -27.10 -0.67 -5.04
CA ALA A 350 -26.34 0.36 -4.33
C ALA A 350 -25.41 -0.27 -3.26
N HIS A 351 -24.65 0.56 -2.54
CA HIS A 351 -23.83 0.10 -1.40
C HIS A 351 -24.68 -0.62 -0.34
N VAL A 352 -24.13 -1.67 0.26
CA VAL A 352 -24.78 -2.51 1.29
C VAL A 352 -23.78 -2.81 2.42
N PRO A 353 -24.23 -2.94 3.69
CA PRO A 353 -23.32 -3.16 4.82
C PRO A 353 -22.56 -4.50 4.76
N ASP A 354 -23.15 -5.52 4.15
CA ASP A 354 -22.60 -6.87 4.00
C ASP A 354 -21.84 -7.06 2.67
N PHE A 355 -21.32 -5.98 2.08
CA PHE A 355 -20.63 -6.00 0.79
C PHE A 355 -19.47 -7.00 0.73
N PHE A 356 -18.65 -7.08 1.78
CA PHE A 356 -17.49 -7.97 1.83
C PHE A 356 -17.89 -9.46 1.88
N ASP A 357 -18.96 -9.82 2.61
CA ASP A 357 -19.51 -11.19 2.59
C ASP A 357 -20.07 -11.56 1.21
N ARG A 358 -20.80 -10.65 0.58
CA ARG A 358 -21.34 -10.84 -0.78
C ARG A 358 -20.23 -11.07 -1.80
N MET A 359 -19.17 -10.26 -1.78
CA MET A 359 -18.01 -10.42 -2.65
C MET A 359 -17.28 -11.75 -2.39
N GLY A 360 -17.02 -12.08 -1.12
CA GLY A 360 -16.38 -13.33 -0.71
C GLY A 360 -17.18 -14.60 -1.05
N ARG A 361 -18.50 -14.48 -1.18
CA ARG A 361 -19.45 -15.57 -1.52
C ARG A 361 -19.91 -15.58 -2.98
N SER A 362 -19.33 -14.74 -3.84
CA SER A 362 -19.68 -14.67 -5.26
C SER A 362 -18.67 -15.37 -6.15
N HIS A 363 -19.12 -16.11 -7.17
CA HIS A 363 -18.23 -16.67 -8.19
C HIS A 363 -17.64 -15.57 -9.09
N PHE A 364 -18.48 -14.63 -9.54
CA PHE A 364 -18.12 -13.59 -10.50
C PHE A 364 -18.31 -12.18 -9.93
N CYS A 365 -17.30 -11.32 -10.06
CA CYS A 365 -17.37 -9.92 -9.63
C CYS A 365 -17.45 -9.04 -10.88
N LEU A 366 -18.53 -8.27 -11.03
CA LEU A 366 -18.69 -7.41 -12.21
C LEU A 366 -17.86 -6.14 -12.05
N VAL A 367 -17.08 -5.84 -13.09
CA VAL A 367 -16.13 -4.73 -13.16
C VAL A 367 -16.58 -3.77 -14.27
N PRO A 368 -17.66 -2.98 -14.07
CA PRO A 368 -18.13 -2.01 -15.05
C PRO A 368 -17.24 -0.77 -15.15
N ARG A 369 -17.07 -0.27 -16.39
CA ARG A 369 -16.40 1.01 -16.71
C ARG A 369 -16.69 2.09 -15.68
N GLY A 370 -15.65 2.65 -15.07
CA GLY A 370 -15.73 3.68 -14.03
C GLY A 370 -16.08 5.08 -14.56
N SER A 371 -15.80 6.09 -13.73
CA SER A 371 -15.70 7.50 -14.16
C SER A 371 -14.29 7.83 -14.63
N SER A 372 -13.33 6.96 -14.32
CA SER A 372 -12.02 6.82 -14.94
C SER A 372 -11.96 5.51 -15.75
N ALA A 373 -10.85 5.25 -16.42
CA ALA A 373 -10.62 4.02 -17.18
C ALA A 373 -10.55 2.74 -16.32
N TRP A 374 -10.44 2.87 -15.00
CA TRP A 374 -10.32 1.77 -14.06
C TRP A 374 -11.44 1.77 -13.01
N THR A 375 -11.44 0.74 -12.18
CA THR A 375 -12.27 0.67 -10.98
C THR A 375 -11.58 -0.22 -9.94
N ILE A 376 -11.70 0.16 -8.67
CA ILE A 376 -11.13 -0.59 -7.56
C ILE A 376 -11.67 -2.04 -7.50
N HIS A 377 -12.90 -2.28 -7.98
CA HIS A 377 -13.52 -3.61 -8.07
C HIS A 377 -12.65 -4.63 -8.83
N LEU A 378 -11.87 -4.20 -9.83
CA LEU A 378 -10.98 -5.10 -10.56
C LEU A 378 -9.90 -5.69 -9.66
N TYR A 379 -9.37 -4.87 -8.76
CA TYR A 379 -8.23 -5.23 -7.91
C TYR A 379 -8.71 -5.87 -6.60
N GLU A 380 -9.87 -5.45 -6.07
CA GLU A 380 -10.54 -6.10 -4.93
C GLU A 380 -10.93 -7.56 -5.24
N SER A 381 -11.33 -7.86 -6.48
CA SER A 381 -11.78 -9.20 -6.87
C SER A 381 -10.69 -10.26 -6.63
N PHE A 382 -9.42 -9.91 -6.79
CA PHE A 382 -8.27 -10.79 -6.51
C PHE A 382 -8.24 -11.23 -5.05
N PHE A 383 -8.40 -10.29 -4.12
CA PHE A 383 -8.31 -10.56 -2.68
C PHE A 383 -9.57 -11.24 -2.11
N PHE A 384 -10.73 -11.00 -2.73
CA PHE A 384 -11.95 -11.78 -2.46
C PHE A 384 -11.98 -13.16 -3.13
N GLY A 385 -11.00 -13.51 -3.98
CA GLY A 385 -11.00 -14.76 -4.75
C GLY A 385 -12.20 -14.89 -5.72
N CYS A 386 -12.67 -13.77 -6.24
CA CYS A 386 -13.90 -13.64 -7.04
C CYS A 386 -13.53 -13.33 -8.49
N VAL A 387 -13.96 -14.13 -9.46
CA VAL A 387 -13.50 -14.05 -10.86
C VAL A 387 -13.98 -12.73 -11.50
N PRO A 388 -13.09 -11.81 -11.92
CA PRO A 388 -13.50 -10.53 -12.50
C PRO A 388 -14.13 -10.70 -13.88
N VAL A 389 -15.32 -10.12 -14.04
CA VAL A 389 -16.00 -9.94 -15.32
C VAL A 389 -15.86 -8.48 -15.74
N ILE A 390 -14.91 -8.23 -16.64
CA ILE A 390 -14.53 -6.91 -17.14
C ILE A 390 -15.59 -6.44 -18.14
N LEU A 391 -16.37 -5.45 -17.72
CA LEU A 391 -17.45 -4.79 -18.46
C LEU A 391 -17.04 -3.36 -18.81
N SER A 392 -15.91 -3.26 -19.51
CA SER A 392 -15.30 -2.02 -19.98
C SER A 392 -14.48 -2.31 -21.22
N ASP A 393 -14.92 -1.82 -22.38
CA ASP A 393 -14.30 -2.18 -23.67
C ASP A 393 -12.87 -1.60 -23.75
N PHE A 394 -12.71 -0.39 -23.20
CA PHE A 394 -11.49 0.41 -23.23
C PHE A 394 -10.54 0.17 -22.04
N LEU A 395 -10.94 -0.63 -21.04
CA LEU A 395 -10.04 -0.99 -19.93
C LEU A 395 -8.92 -1.88 -20.48
N GLU A 396 -7.70 -1.37 -20.35
CA GLU A 396 -6.47 -2.13 -20.47
C GLU A 396 -6.16 -2.72 -19.10
N VAL A 397 -5.75 -3.98 -19.06
CA VAL A 397 -5.39 -4.65 -17.80
C VAL A 397 -3.89 -4.52 -17.53
N PRO A 398 -3.44 -4.37 -16.27
CA PRO A 398 -2.02 -4.23 -15.95
C PRO A 398 -1.24 -5.53 -16.13
N PHE A 399 0.08 -5.39 -16.31
CA PHE A 399 1.05 -6.49 -16.34
C PHE A 399 0.68 -7.68 -17.25
N GLN A 400 0.22 -7.42 -18.48
CA GLN A 400 -0.20 -8.44 -19.46
C GLN A 400 0.88 -9.49 -19.81
N ARG A 401 2.15 -9.25 -19.45
CA ARG A 401 3.28 -10.19 -19.63
C ARG A 401 3.44 -11.15 -18.46
N ALA A 402 3.16 -10.69 -17.23
CA ALA A 402 3.26 -11.48 -16.01
C ALA A 402 1.93 -12.16 -15.61
N VAL A 403 0.79 -11.65 -16.09
CA VAL A 403 -0.55 -12.08 -15.69
C VAL A 403 -1.34 -12.60 -16.91
N ASP A 404 -1.66 -13.89 -16.91
CA ASP A 404 -2.50 -14.56 -17.92
C ASP A 404 -3.99 -14.25 -17.69
N TRP A 405 -4.37 -13.01 -18.00
CA TRP A 405 -5.73 -12.49 -17.80
C TRP A 405 -6.85 -13.36 -18.40
N PRO A 406 -6.75 -13.91 -19.63
CA PRO A 406 -7.76 -14.82 -20.18
C PRO A 406 -7.97 -16.12 -19.36
N ALA A 407 -6.98 -16.52 -18.56
CA ALA A 407 -7.10 -17.69 -17.70
C ALA A 407 -7.75 -17.42 -16.32
N LEU A 408 -7.87 -16.16 -15.91
CA LEU A 408 -8.40 -15.74 -14.59
C LEU A 408 -9.53 -14.71 -14.62
N SER A 409 -9.93 -14.21 -15.80
CA SER A 409 -10.98 -13.21 -15.97
C SER A 409 -11.87 -13.48 -17.18
N ILE A 410 -12.98 -12.75 -17.29
CA ILE A 410 -13.86 -12.73 -18.46
C ILE A 410 -13.96 -11.28 -18.93
N LYS A 411 -13.60 -10.96 -20.18
CA LYS A 411 -13.89 -9.65 -20.78
C LYS A 411 -15.12 -9.77 -21.66
N TRP A 412 -16.15 -8.95 -21.41
CA TRP A 412 -17.44 -9.00 -22.10
C TRP A 412 -17.85 -7.60 -22.59
N PRO A 413 -18.40 -7.46 -23.81
CA PRO A 413 -18.72 -6.14 -24.38
C PRO A 413 -19.71 -5.33 -23.54
N GLU A 414 -19.46 -4.03 -23.36
CA GLU A 414 -20.32 -3.13 -22.59
C GLU A 414 -21.77 -3.07 -23.11
N ASP A 415 -21.96 -3.23 -24.43
CA ASP A 415 -23.24 -3.13 -25.12
C ASP A 415 -24.07 -4.42 -25.12
N ARG A 416 -23.48 -5.56 -24.70
CA ARG A 416 -24.14 -6.87 -24.59
C ARG A 416 -24.37 -7.33 -23.15
N VAL A 417 -24.38 -6.40 -22.18
CA VAL A 417 -24.76 -6.73 -20.81
C VAL A 417 -26.28 -6.94 -20.73
N GLY A 418 -26.67 -8.18 -20.43
CA GLY A 418 -28.05 -8.62 -20.46
C GLY A 418 -28.16 -10.14 -20.22
N PRO A 419 -29.27 -10.78 -20.61
CA PRO A 419 -29.47 -12.23 -20.44
C PRO A 419 -28.35 -13.08 -21.04
N GLU A 420 -27.77 -12.70 -22.18
CA GLU A 420 -26.64 -13.42 -22.82
C GLU A 420 -25.44 -13.60 -21.87
N LEU A 421 -25.11 -12.57 -21.08
CA LEU A 421 -24.03 -12.64 -20.10
C LEU A 421 -24.39 -13.59 -18.95
N LEU A 422 -25.64 -13.55 -18.46
CA LEU A 422 -26.10 -14.42 -17.39
C LEU A 422 -26.11 -15.90 -17.82
N GLU A 423 -26.59 -16.18 -19.04
CA GLU A 423 -26.55 -17.51 -19.65
C GLU A 423 -25.11 -18.01 -19.82
N HIS A 424 -24.22 -17.15 -20.31
CA HIS A 424 -22.80 -17.47 -20.44
C HIS A 424 -22.17 -17.82 -19.08
N LEU A 425 -22.35 -16.99 -18.05
CA LEU A 425 -21.79 -17.23 -16.72
C LEU A 425 -22.33 -18.52 -16.07
N ARG A 426 -23.63 -18.81 -16.23
CA ARG A 426 -24.24 -20.07 -15.74
C ARG A 426 -23.78 -21.32 -16.50
N ALA A 427 -23.32 -21.18 -17.73
CA ALA A 427 -22.82 -22.29 -18.54
C ALA A 427 -21.37 -22.70 -18.20
N ILE A 428 -20.65 -21.92 -17.39
CA ILE A 428 -19.26 -22.22 -16.99
C ILE A 428 -19.27 -23.29 -15.88
N PRO A 429 -18.62 -24.46 -16.08
CA PRO A 429 -18.56 -25.51 -15.05
C PRO A 429 -17.82 -25.05 -13.79
N LEU A 430 -18.23 -25.57 -12.62
CA LEU A 430 -17.68 -25.18 -11.32
C LEU A 430 -16.17 -25.46 -11.22
N GLU A 431 -15.70 -26.50 -11.88
CA GLU A 431 -14.27 -26.87 -11.98
C GLU A 431 -13.48 -25.80 -12.74
N ARG A 432 -14.07 -25.20 -13.78
CA ARG A 432 -13.45 -24.09 -14.51
C ARG A 432 -13.44 -22.82 -13.66
N ILE A 433 -14.51 -22.53 -12.92
CA ILE A 433 -14.55 -21.41 -11.97
C ILE A 433 -13.49 -21.57 -10.88
N ALA A 434 -13.32 -22.79 -10.33
CA ALA A 434 -12.30 -23.10 -9.34
C ALA A 434 -10.87 -22.88 -9.88
N GLU A 435 -10.59 -23.31 -11.11
CA GLU A 435 -9.29 -23.08 -11.77
C GLU A 435 -9.04 -21.58 -12.06
N MET A 436 -10.06 -20.83 -12.49
CA MET A 436 -9.96 -19.38 -12.68
C MET A 436 -9.68 -18.66 -11.35
N LYS A 437 -10.37 -19.04 -10.28
CA LYS A 437 -10.14 -18.54 -8.92
C LYS A 437 -8.72 -18.85 -8.44
N ARG A 438 -8.22 -20.08 -8.62
CA ARG A 438 -6.85 -20.45 -8.22
C ARG A 438 -5.81 -19.57 -8.89
N ARG A 439 -5.94 -19.34 -10.22
CA ARG A 439 -5.04 -18.46 -10.98
C ARG A 439 -5.15 -17.00 -10.57
N LEU A 440 -6.35 -16.55 -10.23
CA LEU A 440 -6.59 -15.21 -9.70
C LEU A 440 -5.86 -15.01 -8.37
N GLU A 441 -5.93 -15.97 -7.45
CA GLU A 441 -5.25 -15.93 -6.16
C GLU A 441 -3.72 -16.00 -6.29
N GLU A 442 -3.21 -16.82 -7.20
CA GLU A 442 -1.78 -16.88 -7.53
C GLU A 442 -1.26 -15.56 -8.12
N ALA A 443 -2.06 -14.88 -8.94
CA ALA A 443 -1.72 -13.58 -9.50
C ALA A 443 -1.92 -12.39 -8.54
N ALA A 444 -2.65 -12.56 -7.43
CA ALA A 444 -3.00 -11.47 -6.50
C ALA A 444 -1.77 -10.74 -5.91
N CYS A 445 -0.62 -11.42 -5.85
CA CYS A 445 0.64 -10.86 -5.42
C CYS A 445 1.11 -9.65 -6.26
N TYR A 446 0.79 -9.62 -7.56
CA TYR A 446 1.14 -8.52 -8.46
C TYR A 446 0.30 -7.26 -8.21
N PHE A 447 -0.71 -7.33 -7.36
CA PHE A 447 -1.63 -6.23 -7.01
C PHE A 447 -1.43 -5.75 -5.56
N ASP A 448 -0.43 -6.29 -4.86
CA ASP A 448 -0.15 -6.04 -3.45
C ASP A 448 1.15 -5.23 -3.29
N PHE A 449 1.04 -3.91 -3.14
CA PHE A 449 2.16 -2.98 -2.96
C PHE A 449 2.92 -3.16 -1.63
N HIS A 450 2.44 -4.04 -0.75
CA HIS A 450 3.13 -4.42 0.48
C HIS A 450 4.04 -5.64 0.28
N ARG A 451 4.16 -6.18 -0.93
CA ARG A 451 5.15 -7.22 -1.29
C ARG A 451 6.37 -6.63 -2.00
N GLY A 452 7.46 -7.40 -2.09
CA GLY A 452 8.69 -7.01 -2.83
C GLY A 452 9.64 -6.10 -2.05
N TRP A 453 9.33 -5.83 -0.79
CA TRP A 453 10.20 -5.20 0.22
C TRP A 453 11.09 -6.23 0.91
N GLY A 454 12.08 -5.75 1.67
CA GLY A 454 13.12 -6.58 2.28
C GLY A 454 14.32 -6.77 1.35
N VAL A 455 15.45 -7.20 1.92
CA VAL A 455 16.73 -7.32 1.22
C VAL A 455 17.31 -8.71 1.43
N ARG A 456 17.62 -9.41 0.35
CA ARG A 456 18.53 -10.57 0.41
C ARG A 456 19.97 -10.04 0.38
N LYS A 457 20.66 -10.10 1.51
CA LYS A 457 22.07 -9.69 1.60
C LYS A 457 22.98 -10.85 1.16
N PRO A 458 24.21 -10.59 0.66
CA PRO A 458 25.16 -11.65 0.29
C PRO A 458 25.50 -12.61 1.44
N GLU A 459 25.39 -12.15 2.69
CA GLU A 459 25.58 -12.92 3.92
C GLU A 459 24.31 -13.64 4.44
N ASP A 460 23.12 -13.34 3.90
CA ASP A 460 21.90 -14.05 4.27
C ASP A 460 21.93 -15.47 3.65
N PRO A 461 21.52 -16.54 4.37
CA PRO A 461 21.48 -17.88 3.79
C PRO A 461 20.46 -17.99 2.65
N VAL A 462 20.68 -18.93 1.72
CA VAL A 462 19.78 -19.15 0.57
C VAL A 462 18.33 -19.34 1.03
N GLY A 463 17.40 -18.60 0.41
CA GLY A 463 15.97 -18.63 0.75
C GLY A 463 15.57 -17.73 1.93
N TRP A 464 16.51 -17.06 2.59
CA TRP A 464 16.21 -16.05 3.61
C TRP A 464 16.28 -14.63 3.04
N MET A 465 15.46 -13.75 3.61
CA MET A 465 15.46 -12.31 3.36
C MET A 465 15.49 -11.57 4.69
N SER A 466 16.29 -10.51 4.79
CA SER A 466 16.36 -9.65 5.96
C SER A 466 15.47 -8.41 5.83
N TRP A 467 14.87 -8.00 6.95
CA TRP A 467 14.15 -6.73 7.07
C TRP A 467 15.10 -5.61 7.52
N SER A 468 14.58 -4.39 7.65
CA SER A 468 15.37 -3.28 8.19
C SER A 468 15.93 -3.55 9.60
N PRO A 469 17.03 -2.89 9.99
CA PRO A 469 17.51 -2.94 11.37
C PRO A 469 16.49 -2.40 12.38
N ASP A 470 16.64 -2.80 13.64
CA ASP A 470 15.84 -2.35 14.79
C ASP A 470 14.33 -2.66 14.65
N ALA A 471 14.01 -3.70 13.89
CA ALA A 471 12.66 -4.05 13.51
C ALA A 471 12.17 -5.28 14.30
N VAL A 472 10.88 -5.38 14.62
CA VAL A 472 10.30 -6.51 15.35
C VAL A 472 8.97 -6.95 14.74
N ALA A 473 8.88 -8.24 14.39
CA ALA A 473 7.61 -8.89 14.11
C ALA A 473 6.88 -9.19 15.42
N LEU A 474 5.80 -8.45 15.70
CA LEU A 474 4.83 -8.76 16.77
C LEU A 474 3.39 -8.93 16.23
N GLY A 475 3.18 -8.80 14.91
CA GLY A 475 1.85 -8.61 14.31
C GLY A 475 0.98 -9.86 14.25
N GLU A 476 -0.35 -9.65 14.19
CA GLU A 476 -1.39 -10.69 14.20
C GLU A 476 -1.30 -11.74 13.08
N ASP A 477 -0.65 -11.42 11.95
CA ASP A 477 -0.46 -12.37 10.85
C ASP A 477 0.79 -13.26 11.01
N CYS A 478 1.48 -13.18 12.17
CA CYS A 478 2.73 -13.86 12.51
C CYS A 478 2.70 -14.47 13.93
N ASP A 479 2.07 -15.65 14.05
CA ASP A 479 1.90 -16.38 15.31
C ASP A 479 3.26 -16.68 15.99
N TYR A 480 3.33 -16.47 17.31
CA TYR A 480 4.46 -16.95 18.13
C TYR A 480 4.44 -18.48 18.20
N LEU A 481 5.60 -19.11 17.97
CA LEU A 481 5.77 -20.56 18.10
C LEU A 481 6.52 -20.91 19.39
N SER A 482 7.77 -20.46 19.48
CA SER A 482 8.73 -20.94 20.48
C SER A 482 9.96 -20.01 20.56
N HIS A 483 10.77 -20.20 21.60
CA HIS A 483 12.13 -19.65 21.65
C HIS A 483 13.14 -20.59 20.99
N GLY A 484 14.03 -20.04 20.17
CA GLY A 484 15.13 -20.78 19.52
C GLY A 484 16.47 -20.59 20.22
N ASP A 485 17.53 -21.16 19.63
CA ASP A 485 18.90 -20.98 20.12
C ASP A 485 19.41 -19.56 19.84
N ALA A 486 19.52 -18.75 20.90
CA ALA A 486 19.97 -17.37 20.85
C ALA A 486 21.51 -17.19 20.89
N SER A 487 22.30 -18.27 20.78
CA SER A 487 23.78 -18.17 20.78
C SER A 487 24.34 -17.40 19.58
N SER A 488 23.65 -17.42 18.43
CA SER A 488 23.98 -16.63 17.24
C SER A 488 22.77 -16.48 16.31
N ALA A 489 22.84 -15.55 15.36
CA ALA A 489 21.80 -15.40 14.33
C ALA A 489 21.64 -16.66 13.45
N ASP A 490 22.74 -17.38 13.17
CA ASP A 490 22.70 -18.66 12.45
C ASP A 490 22.07 -19.78 13.29
N SER A 491 22.37 -19.84 14.59
CA SER A 491 21.73 -20.77 15.52
C SER A 491 20.21 -20.52 15.60
N CYS A 492 19.81 -19.26 15.61
CA CYS A 492 18.40 -18.85 15.65
C CYS A 492 17.66 -19.25 14.35
N ARG A 493 18.22 -18.94 13.17
CA ARG A 493 17.68 -19.42 11.88
C ARG A 493 17.65 -20.95 11.80
N GLY A 494 18.72 -21.62 12.21
CA GLY A 494 18.80 -23.09 12.25
C GLY A 494 17.88 -23.75 13.28
N SER A 495 17.31 -22.99 14.22
CA SER A 495 16.22 -23.45 15.10
C SER A 495 14.87 -23.40 14.35
N CYS A 496 14.63 -22.35 13.56
CA CYS A 496 13.47 -22.24 12.68
C CYS A 496 13.40 -23.33 11.60
N ASP A 497 14.53 -23.88 11.14
CA ASP A 497 14.56 -25.03 10.21
C ASP A 497 14.25 -26.38 10.89
N LYS A 498 14.29 -26.44 12.23
CA LYS A 498 14.02 -27.64 13.03
C LYS A 498 12.67 -27.59 13.74
N ASP A 499 11.98 -26.46 13.73
CA ASP A 499 10.71 -26.29 14.42
C ASP A 499 9.61 -27.15 13.77
N PRO A 500 8.94 -28.04 14.53
CA PRO A 500 8.00 -29.01 13.98
C PRO A 500 6.68 -28.38 13.50
N HIS A 501 6.41 -27.11 13.83
CA HIS A 501 5.22 -26.38 13.41
C HIS A 501 5.43 -25.58 12.11
N GLY A 502 6.64 -25.58 11.55
CA GLY A 502 6.93 -25.01 10.23
C GLY A 502 7.30 -23.53 10.24
N CYS A 503 8.15 -23.12 11.18
CA CYS A 503 8.64 -21.74 11.29
C CYS A 503 9.16 -21.16 9.95
N ASN A 504 8.75 -19.91 9.66
CA ASN A 504 9.16 -19.16 8.46
C ASN A 504 9.60 -17.71 8.75
N LEU A 505 9.63 -17.28 10.01
CA LEU A 505 10.18 -16.00 10.44
C LEU A 505 10.92 -16.14 11.77
N VAL A 506 12.01 -15.38 11.94
CA VAL A 506 12.73 -15.27 13.22
C VAL A 506 12.99 -13.82 13.60
N ASN A 507 12.87 -13.53 14.90
CA ASN A 507 13.38 -12.30 15.53
C ASN A 507 14.59 -12.69 16.38
N PHE A 508 15.71 -11.98 16.24
CA PHE A 508 16.92 -12.16 17.02
C PHE A 508 17.35 -10.86 17.70
N LEU A 509 17.74 -10.94 18.96
CA LEU A 509 18.34 -9.84 19.73
C LEU A 509 19.76 -10.24 20.13
N GLN A 510 20.75 -9.46 19.66
CA GLN A 510 22.15 -9.69 20.01
C GLN A 510 22.40 -9.33 21.49
N PRO A 511 23.16 -10.15 22.25
CA PRO A 511 23.47 -9.84 23.65
C PRO A 511 24.27 -8.54 23.76
N GLY A 512 23.86 -7.67 24.70
CA GLY A 512 24.44 -6.35 24.89
C GLY A 512 23.79 -5.22 24.08
N SER A 513 22.67 -5.48 23.37
CA SER A 513 21.86 -4.42 22.76
C SER A 513 21.29 -3.44 23.82
N PRO A 514 21.17 -2.12 23.55
CA PRO A 514 20.70 -1.13 24.51
C PRO A 514 19.24 -1.25 25.00
N GLN A 515 18.43 -2.18 24.48
CA GLN A 515 16.99 -2.29 24.77
C GLN A 515 16.53 -3.74 24.96
N SER A 516 17.04 -4.41 25.99
CA SER A 516 16.33 -5.55 26.59
C SER A 516 15.06 -5.06 27.31
N PRO A 517 13.93 -5.77 27.27
CA PRO A 517 12.80 -5.52 28.17
C PRO A 517 13.27 -5.53 29.63
N SER A 518 12.65 -4.69 30.45
CA SER A 518 13.17 -4.34 31.78
C SER A 518 12.93 -5.42 32.83
N GLY A 519 13.95 -5.71 33.65
CA GLY A 519 13.79 -6.51 34.87
C GLY A 519 15.06 -7.25 35.27
N GLU A 520 16.00 -6.52 35.90
CA GLU A 520 17.20 -7.02 36.61
C GLU A 520 18.21 -7.96 35.90
N ASP A 521 17.90 -8.60 34.78
CA ASP A 521 18.84 -9.47 34.05
C ASP A 521 19.59 -8.74 32.93
N GLU A 522 20.90 -8.55 33.14
CA GLU A 522 21.83 -8.07 32.12
C GLU A 522 21.96 -9.06 30.94
N LYS A 523 22.00 -8.54 29.70
CA LYS A 523 22.64 -9.18 28.52
C LYS A 523 22.01 -10.48 28.00
N VAL A 524 20.73 -10.74 28.20
CA VAL A 524 20.08 -11.94 27.62
C VAL A 524 19.93 -11.79 26.10
N ALA A 525 20.61 -12.64 25.33
CA ALA A 525 20.35 -12.82 23.91
C ALA A 525 18.97 -13.47 23.72
N SER A 526 18.20 -13.04 22.71
CA SER A 526 16.88 -13.60 22.46
C SER A 526 16.75 -14.11 21.03
N CYS A 527 16.04 -15.22 20.86
CA CYS A 527 15.62 -15.78 19.58
C CYS A 527 14.15 -16.17 19.71
N VAL A 528 13.30 -15.63 18.86
CA VAL A 528 11.86 -15.91 18.80
C VAL A 528 11.51 -16.44 17.43
N LEU A 529 10.86 -17.60 17.39
CA LEU A 529 10.43 -18.29 16.18
C LEU A 529 8.94 -18.01 15.92
N ARG A 530 8.58 -17.72 14.67
CA ARG A 530 7.22 -17.37 14.26
C ARG A 530 6.77 -18.08 12.98
N LEU A 531 5.45 -18.23 12.86
CA LEU A 531 4.77 -18.65 11.63
C LEU A 531 3.92 -17.50 11.10
N CYS A 532 4.39 -16.87 10.01
CA CYS A 532 3.66 -15.85 9.28
C CYS A 532 2.84 -16.45 8.14
N ARG A 533 1.62 -15.94 7.93
CA ARG A 533 0.78 -16.33 6.79
C ARG A 533 1.37 -15.90 5.44
N ASP A 534 2.06 -14.76 5.41
CA ASP A 534 2.70 -14.22 4.22
C ASP A 534 4.10 -13.66 4.56
N PRO A 535 5.15 -14.51 4.56
CA PRO A 535 6.50 -14.10 4.97
C PRO A 535 7.18 -13.13 3.98
N ALA A 536 6.55 -12.82 2.84
CA ALA A 536 7.04 -11.89 1.83
C ALA A 536 6.55 -10.43 2.01
N GLN A 537 5.70 -10.17 3.01
CA GLN A 537 5.28 -8.83 3.40
C GLN A 537 6.09 -8.35 4.64
N PRO A 538 6.28 -7.02 4.82
CA PRO A 538 6.85 -6.43 6.02
C PRO A 538 6.19 -6.98 7.28
N ALA A 539 6.95 -7.77 8.02
CA ALA A 539 6.47 -8.48 9.19
C ALA A 539 6.74 -7.65 10.44
N LEU A 540 6.09 -6.49 10.59
CA LEU A 540 6.55 -5.47 11.55
C LEU A 540 5.44 -4.70 12.27
N THR A 541 5.46 -4.80 13.59
CA THR A 541 4.68 -4.00 14.52
C THR A 541 5.54 -3.67 15.75
N GLY A 542 6.68 -3.02 15.51
CA GLY A 542 7.60 -2.59 16.57
C GLY A 542 8.94 -2.15 16.01
N GLY A 543 9.42 -1.01 16.50
CA GLY A 543 10.79 -0.54 16.30
C GLY A 543 11.54 -0.65 17.62
N ALA A 544 12.40 -1.66 17.78
CA ALA A 544 13.15 -1.92 19.00
C ALA A 544 14.64 -2.05 18.69
N ALA A 545 15.46 -1.25 19.37
CA ALA A 545 16.88 -1.12 19.04
C ALA A 545 17.64 -2.45 19.17
N GLY A 546 18.40 -2.80 18.14
CA GLY A 546 19.25 -3.99 18.03
C GLY A 546 18.54 -5.31 17.75
N TRP A 547 17.22 -5.31 17.49
CA TRP A 547 16.55 -6.48 16.93
C TRP A 547 16.83 -6.63 15.44
N GLN A 548 16.92 -7.89 15.00
CA GLN A 548 17.13 -8.30 13.62
C GLN A 548 16.04 -9.32 13.24
N VAL A 549 15.40 -9.15 12.08
CA VAL A 549 14.32 -10.03 11.61
C VAL A 549 14.64 -10.57 10.24
N TRP A 550 14.41 -11.88 10.06
CA TRP A 550 14.50 -12.54 8.77
C TRP A 550 13.28 -13.42 8.51
N SER A 551 12.92 -13.52 7.23
CA SER A 551 11.82 -14.36 6.75
C SER A 551 12.33 -15.36 5.70
N LYS A 552 11.78 -16.58 5.70
CA LYS A 552 12.00 -17.56 4.64
C LYS A 552 11.06 -17.24 3.48
N VAL A 553 11.63 -16.85 2.34
CA VAL A 553 10.85 -16.44 1.15
C VAL A 553 11.55 -16.96 -0.10
N SER A 554 10.82 -17.74 -0.92
CA SER A 554 11.36 -18.26 -2.19
C SER A 554 11.57 -17.14 -3.22
N ASP A 555 12.39 -17.39 -4.24
CA ASP A 555 12.64 -16.41 -5.30
C ASP A 555 11.38 -16.09 -6.10
N GLU A 556 10.53 -17.10 -6.34
CA GLU A 556 9.22 -16.93 -6.96
C GLU A 556 8.32 -16.02 -6.12
N ALA A 557 8.27 -16.23 -4.79
CA ALA A 557 7.47 -15.42 -3.88
C ALA A 557 7.95 -13.96 -3.77
N LEU A 558 9.26 -13.69 -3.96
CA LEU A 558 9.81 -12.34 -4.04
C LEU A 558 9.55 -11.67 -5.41
N GLY A 559 9.63 -12.44 -6.50
CA GLY A 559 9.24 -12.01 -7.84
C GLY A 559 7.73 -11.72 -7.98
N CYS A 560 6.92 -12.30 -7.09
CA CYS A 560 5.48 -12.07 -6.99
C CYS A 560 5.18 -10.71 -6.32
N SER A 561 5.38 -9.59 -7.02
CA SER A 561 5.07 -8.23 -6.53
C SER A 561 4.81 -7.23 -7.68
N PRO A 562 4.05 -6.14 -7.48
CA PRO A 562 3.88 -5.09 -8.48
C PRO A 562 5.21 -4.46 -8.91
N TYR A 563 6.15 -4.30 -7.97
CA TYR A 563 7.47 -3.73 -8.27
C TYR A 563 8.28 -4.61 -9.24
N ALA A 564 8.26 -5.93 -9.06
CA ALA A 564 8.96 -6.85 -9.97
C ALA A 564 8.43 -6.74 -11.40
N ALA A 565 7.11 -6.76 -11.58
CA ALA A 565 6.48 -6.59 -12.89
C ALA A 565 6.73 -5.19 -13.50
N ILE A 566 6.80 -4.14 -12.67
CA ILE A 566 7.20 -2.79 -13.11
C ILE A 566 8.64 -2.78 -13.62
N PHE A 567 9.59 -3.37 -12.88
CA PHE A 567 10.99 -3.41 -13.29
C PHE A 567 11.21 -4.26 -14.55
N GLU A 568 10.49 -5.37 -14.71
CA GLU A 568 10.50 -6.17 -15.94
C GLU A 568 9.99 -5.37 -17.16
N GLU A 569 8.84 -4.70 -17.04
CA GLU A 569 8.31 -3.84 -18.12
C GLU A 569 9.25 -2.67 -18.43
N LEU A 570 9.82 -2.01 -17.42
CA LEU A 570 10.77 -0.90 -17.59
C LEU A 570 12.06 -1.35 -18.30
N GLU A 571 12.61 -2.52 -17.95
CA GLU A 571 13.78 -3.09 -18.62
C GLU A 571 13.45 -3.47 -20.06
N ALA A 572 12.27 -4.06 -20.30
CA ALA A 572 11.79 -4.34 -21.64
C ALA A 572 11.62 -3.05 -22.48
N ARG A 573 11.07 -1.97 -21.93
CA ARG A 573 10.92 -0.69 -22.65
C ARG A 573 12.26 -0.06 -22.95
N ARG A 574 13.21 -0.07 -21.99
CA ARG A 574 14.59 0.41 -22.19
C ARG A 574 15.27 -0.28 -23.37
N LEU A 575 15.21 -1.62 -23.44
CA LEU A 575 15.90 -2.40 -24.47
C LEU A 575 15.33 -2.18 -25.89
N HIS A 576 14.05 -1.83 -26.01
CA HIS A 576 13.36 -1.66 -27.29
C HIS A 576 13.17 -0.18 -27.69
N ARG A 577 13.88 0.76 -27.05
CA ARG A 577 13.82 2.18 -27.42
C ARG A 577 14.33 2.41 -28.86
N PRO A 578 13.57 3.12 -29.71
CA PRO A 578 14.10 3.61 -30.97
C PRO A 578 15.29 4.54 -30.70
N VAL A 579 16.44 4.29 -31.34
CA VAL A 579 17.59 5.20 -31.25
C VAL A 579 17.23 6.47 -32.03
N SER A 580 16.82 7.53 -31.32
CA SER A 580 16.58 8.84 -31.91
C SER A 580 17.54 9.88 -31.37
N HIS A 581 18.35 10.48 -32.25
CA HIS A 581 19.10 11.69 -31.98
C HIS A 581 18.29 12.90 -32.46
N GLY A 582 18.12 13.91 -31.60
CA GLY A 582 17.40 15.14 -31.92
C GLY A 582 16.88 15.84 -30.66
N PRO A 583 16.54 17.13 -30.74
CA PRO A 583 15.96 17.85 -29.61
C PRO A 583 14.58 17.28 -29.23
N LEU A 584 14.23 17.37 -27.95
CA LEU A 584 12.97 16.85 -27.42
C LEU A 584 11.73 17.41 -28.16
N TRP A 585 11.83 18.65 -28.63
CA TRP A 585 10.72 19.52 -28.99
C TRP A 585 10.36 19.67 -30.48
N ASN A 586 11.19 19.16 -31.40
CA ASN A 586 10.88 19.12 -32.84
C ASN A 586 10.25 17.76 -33.21
#